data_AF-A0AA88VRB9-F1
#
_entry.id   AF-A0AA88VRB9-F1
#
_cell.length_a   1.000
_cell.length_b   1.000
_cell.length_c   1.000
_cell.angle_alpha   90.00
_cell.angle_beta   90.00
_cell.angle_gamma   90.00
#
_symmetry.space_group_name_H-M   'P 1'
#
loop_
_entity.id
_entity.type
_entity.pdbx_description
1 polymer ?
#
loop_
_entity_poly.entity_id
_entity_poly.type
_entity_poly.pdbx_seq_one_letter_code
_entity_poly.pdbx_strand_id
1 'polypeptide(L)'
;MRLRDASLNQSSVESMQEFSKWVLDLGDGKLSTFALQDEDEPYWIKIPNDLILPTTVDSLDAIISSTYPDLLNRYGDHKYLRQRAILAPTNDIVDKVNHHILSSLPGESRRYLSYDQILPSSNNVDDLSVMYPTEFLNSLNFPGIPSHEIELKEGIPIILLRNLNRAKGLCNGTRLIITHLEEMDNHIHAIIPKELTVKFRALL
;
A
#
# COMPACT_ATOMS: atom_id res chain seq x y z
N MET A 1 0.46 -21.05 8.46
CA MET A 1 0.08 -22.02 7.41
C MET A 1 0.00 -21.27 6.08
N ARG A 2 1.02 -21.37 5.22
CA ARG A 2 0.95 -20.84 3.85
C ARG A 2 0.36 -21.93 2.95
N LEU A 3 -0.64 -21.58 2.15
CA LEU A 3 -1.28 -22.52 1.21
C LEU A 3 -0.24 -22.96 0.18
N ARG A 4 -0.06 -24.28 0.01
CA ARG A 4 0.79 -24.84 -1.05
C ARG A 4 0.08 -24.58 -2.39
N ASP A 5 0.71 -23.78 -3.23
CA ASP A 5 0.30 -23.64 -4.62
C ASP A 5 0.87 -24.83 -5.41
N ALA A 6 -0.01 -25.58 -6.07
CA ALA A 6 0.34 -26.79 -6.83
C ALA A 6 1.16 -26.51 -8.10
N SER A 7 1.36 -25.23 -8.45
CA SER A 7 2.15 -24.79 -9.60
C SER A 7 3.61 -24.43 -9.27
N LEU A 8 4.03 -24.50 -8.00
CA LEU A 8 5.38 -24.15 -7.60
C LEU A 8 6.40 -25.22 -8.00
N ASN A 9 7.54 -24.78 -8.53
CA ASN A 9 8.67 -25.66 -8.81
C ASN A 9 9.35 -26.10 -7.50
N GLN A 10 10.14 -27.17 -7.58
CA GLN A 10 10.80 -27.77 -6.42
C GLN A 10 11.71 -26.76 -5.66
N SER A 11 12.44 -25.92 -6.40
CA SER A 11 13.30 -24.88 -5.80
C SER A 11 12.52 -23.85 -4.98
N SER A 12 11.37 -23.37 -5.46
CA SER A 12 10.55 -22.41 -4.72
C SER A 12 9.94 -23.03 -3.45
N VAL A 13 9.62 -24.32 -3.50
CA VAL A 13 9.15 -25.06 -2.33
C VAL A 13 10.25 -25.17 -1.27
N GLU A 14 11.48 -25.48 -1.68
CA GLU A 14 12.64 -25.56 -0.79
C GLU A 14 12.94 -24.21 -0.14
N SER A 15 13.04 -23.13 -0.92
CA SER A 15 13.27 -21.78 -0.37
C SER A 15 12.15 -21.35 0.58
N MET A 16 10.88 -21.69 0.30
CA MET A 16 9.78 -21.43 1.22
C MET A 16 9.91 -22.20 2.54
N GLN A 17 10.38 -23.44 2.50
CA GLN A 17 10.62 -24.26 3.69
C GLN A 17 11.78 -23.71 4.52
N GLU A 18 12.88 -23.32 3.87
CA GLU A 18 14.03 -22.70 4.52
C GLU A 18 13.64 -21.41 5.22
N PHE A 19 12.94 -20.51 4.53
CA PHE A 19 12.43 -19.27 5.14
C PHE A 19 11.48 -19.56 6.31
N SER A 20 10.54 -20.51 6.15
CA SER A 20 9.60 -20.85 7.21
C SER A 20 10.31 -21.42 8.43
N LYS A 21 11.36 -22.23 8.23
CA LYS A 21 12.18 -22.77 9.31
C LYS A 21 12.95 -21.66 10.01
N TRP A 22 13.58 -20.75 9.27
CA TRP A 22 14.31 -19.61 9.83
C TRP A 22 13.41 -18.73 10.71
N VAL A 23 12.19 -18.41 10.28
CA VAL A 23 11.22 -17.63 11.08
C VAL A 23 10.79 -18.38 12.35
N LEU A 24 10.64 -19.71 12.28
CA LEU A 24 10.32 -20.52 13.46
C LEU A 24 11.49 -20.57 14.45
N ASP A 25 12.70 -20.81 13.95
CA ASP A 25 13.91 -20.83 14.78
C ASP A 25 14.15 -19.47 15.44
N LEU A 26 13.79 -18.36 14.77
CA LEU A 26 13.78 -17.02 15.36
C LEU A 26 12.79 -16.92 16.53
N GLY A 27 11.54 -17.35 16.33
CA GLY A 27 10.49 -17.29 17.36
C GLY A 27 10.75 -18.22 18.55
N ASP A 28 11.41 -19.36 18.31
CA ASP A 28 11.80 -20.34 19.34
C ASP A 28 13.11 -19.98 20.06
N GLY A 29 13.82 -18.92 19.63
CA GLY A 29 15.12 -18.53 20.21
C GLY A 29 16.25 -19.53 19.91
N LYS A 30 16.17 -20.25 18.78
CA LYS A 30 17.17 -21.25 18.34
C LYS A 30 18.25 -20.67 17.45
N LEU A 31 18.07 -19.46 16.94
CA LEU A 31 19.07 -18.79 16.10
C LEU A 31 20.29 -18.41 16.92
N SER A 32 21.48 -18.58 16.32
CA SER A 32 22.73 -18.12 16.93
C SER A 32 22.72 -16.60 17.07
N THR A 33 22.97 -16.12 18.29
CA THR A 33 23.12 -14.71 18.58
C THR A 33 24.59 -14.32 18.71
N PHE A 34 24.88 -13.04 18.52
CA PHE A 34 26.21 -12.46 18.73
C PHE A 34 26.09 -11.12 19.46
N ALA A 35 27.16 -10.71 20.15
CA ALA A 35 27.26 -9.38 20.75
C ALA A 35 27.87 -8.41 19.74
N LEU A 36 27.38 -7.17 19.70
CA LEU A 36 28.09 -6.09 19.02
C LEU A 36 29.26 -5.61 19.89
N GLN A 37 30.21 -4.90 19.27
CA GLN A 37 31.31 -4.29 20.03
C GLN A 37 30.71 -3.41 21.13
N ASP A 38 31.19 -3.62 22.36
CA ASP A 38 30.76 -2.95 23.60
C ASP A 38 29.51 -3.52 24.32
N GLU A 39 29.00 -4.68 23.91
CA GLU A 39 27.92 -5.39 24.64
C GLU A 39 28.43 -6.68 25.33
N ASP A 40 28.04 -6.88 26.59
CA ASP A 40 28.42 -8.06 27.38
C ASP A 40 27.60 -9.32 27.01
N GLU A 41 26.45 -9.15 26.36
CA GLU A 41 25.46 -10.19 26.13
C GLU A 41 25.07 -10.29 24.63
N PRO A 42 24.92 -11.50 24.07
CA PRO A 42 24.66 -11.68 22.65
C PRO A 42 23.17 -11.56 22.33
N TYR A 43 22.71 -10.34 22.04
CA TYR A 43 21.30 -10.07 21.67
C TYR A 43 21.02 -9.99 20.17
N TRP A 44 22.06 -9.97 19.32
CA TRP A 44 21.90 -9.70 17.89
C TRP A 44 21.77 -10.97 17.08
N ILE A 45 20.90 -10.93 16.08
CA ILE A 45 20.73 -11.99 15.06
C ILE A 45 21.20 -11.48 13.71
N LYS A 46 21.68 -12.40 12.87
CA LYS A 46 22.03 -12.07 11.48
C LYS A 46 20.83 -12.34 10.58
N ILE A 47 20.34 -11.30 9.91
CA ILE A 47 19.33 -11.44 8.86
C ILE A 47 20.02 -12.03 7.60
N PRO A 48 19.44 -13.08 6.99
CA PRO A 48 19.92 -13.62 5.72
C PRO A 48 20.02 -12.57 4.62
N ASN A 49 21.11 -12.59 3.83
CA ASN A 49 21.38 -11.58 2.82
C ASN A 49 20.35 -11.56 1.68
N ASP A 50 19.71 -12.69 1.39
CA ASP A 50 18.63 -12.84 0.42
C ASP A 50 17.33 -12.13 0.86
N LEU A 51 17.20 -11.81 2.15
CA LEU A 51 16.08 -11.04 2.71
C LEU A 51 16.39 -9.55 2.84
N ILE A 52 17.62 -9.14 2.54
CA ILE A 52 18.08 -7.76 2.63
C ILE A 52 18.19 -7.21 1.23
N LEU A 53 17.61 -6.04 1.02
CA LEU A 53 17.91 -5.24 -0.16
C LEU A 53 19.12 -4.34 0.16
N PRO A 54 20.29 -4.57 -0.45
CA PRO A 54 21.44 -3.72 -0.21
C PRO A 54 21.21 -2.34 -0.84
N THR A 55 21.13 -1.31 0.00
CA THR A 55 20.91 0.08 -0.44
C THR A 55 22.20 0.88 -0.36
N THR A 56 22.67 1.42 -1.50
CA THR A 56 23.79 2.37 -1.58
C THR A 56 23.33 3.81 -1.88
N VAL A 57 22.03 4.00 -2.12
CA VAL A 57 21.34 5.25 -2.50
C VAL A 57 20.01 5.32 -1.71
N ASP A 58 19.16 6.31 -1.99
CA ASP A 58 17.81 6.45 -1.40
C ASP A 58 17.07 5.10 -1.30
N SER A 59 16.68 4.76 -0.07
CA SER A 59 16.02 3.51 0.28
C SER A 59 14.70 3.30 -0.48
N LEU A 60 13.97 4.38 -0.82
CA LEU A 60 12.67 4.27 -1.51
C LEU A 60 12.86 3.86 -2.97
N ASP A 61 13.78 4.50 -3.68
CA ASP A 61 14.08 4.18 -5.08
C ASP A 61 14.61 2.76 -5.23
N ALA A 62 15.42 2.29 -4.28
CA ALA A 62 15.90 0.91 -4.26
C ALA A 62 14.74 -0.09 -4.12
N ILE A 63 13.81 0.14 -3.18
CA ILE A 63 12.65 -0.74 -2.98
C ILE A 63 11.75 -0.73 -4.23
N ILE A 64 11.52 0.45 -4.83
CA ILE A 64 10.67 0.59 -6.00
C ILE A 64 11.31 -0.06 -7.21
N SER A 65 12.59 0.19 -7.49
CA SER A 65 13.30 -0.39 -8.64
C SER A 65 13.50 -1.90 -8.51
N SER A 66 13.75 -2.42 -7.30
CA SER A 66 13.83 -3.86 -7.09
C SER A 66 12.47 -4.55 -7.28
N THR A 67 11.38 -3.93 -6.82
CA THR A 67 10.03 -4.51 -6.93
C THR A 67 9.44 -4.30 -8.33
N TYR A 68 9.65 -3.13 -8.92
CA TYR A 68 9.14 -2.68 -10.22
C TYR A 68 10.27 -2.17 -11.15
N PRO A 69 11.10 -3.05 -11.72
CA PRO A 69 12.27 -2.66 -12.52
C PRO A 69 11.97 -1.78 -13.75
N ASP A 70 10.77 -1.89 -14.31
CA ASP A 70 10.36 -1.19 -15.54
C ASP A 70 9.05 -0.41 -15.34
N LEU A 71 8.88 0.21 -14.16
CA LEU A 71 7.63 0.85 -13.77
C LEU A 71 7.18 1.95 -14.74
N LEU A 72 8.11 2.81 -15.16
CA LEU A 72 7.80 3.98 -16.02
C LEU A 72 7.23 3.59 -17.39
N ASN A 73 7.62 2.43 -17.93
CA ASN A 73 7.11 1.95 -19.22
C ASN A 73 5.91 1.01 -19.07
N ARG A 74 5.72 0.40 -17.89
CA ARG A 74 4.74 -0.67 -17.66
C ARG A 74 3.67 -0.34 -16.62
N TYR A 75 3.55 0.91 -16.18
CA TYR A 75 2.50 1.33 -15.26
C TYR A 75 1.07 1.14 -15.83
N GLY A 76 0.92 1.11 -17.16
CA GLY A 76 -0.34 0.73 -17.82
C GLY A 76 -0.58 -0.79 -17.94
N ASP A 77 0.43 -1.64 -17.66
CA ASP A 77 0.31 -3.09 -17.76
C ASP A 77 -0.23 -3.69 -16.45
N HIS A 78 -1.52 -3.99 -16.44
CA HIS A 78 -2.19 -4.54 -15.26
C HIS A 78 -1.68 -5.92 -14.84
N LYS A 79 -1.16 -6.74 -15.77
CA LYS A 79 -0.59 -8.05 -15.43
C LYS A 79 0.75 -7.86 -14.71
N TYR A 80 1.56 -6.91 -15.18
CA TYR A 80 2.82 -6.53 -14.54
C TYR A 80 2.62 -6.03 -13.11
N LEU A 81 1.69 -5.09 -12.92
CA LEU A 81 1.41 -4.49 -11.61
C LEU A 81 0.79 -5.49 -10.63
N ARG A 82 -0.10 -6.39 -11.11
CA ARG A 82 -0.77 -7.39 -10.26
C ARG A 82 0.19 -8.32 -9.55
N GLN A 83 1.30 -8.68 -10.18
CA GLN A 83 2.24 -9.68 -9.66
C GLN A 83 3.19 -9.14 -8.59
N ARG A 84 3.09 -7.85 -8.27
CA ARG A 84 4.04 -7.12 -7.43
C ARG A 84 3.30 -6.40 -6.30
N ALA A 85 3.98 -6.25 -5.18
CA ALA A 85 3.45 -5.53 -4.03
C ALA A 85 4.62 -5.06 -3.16
N ILE A 86 4.51 -3.85 -2.64
CA ILE A 86 5.35 -3.37 -1.55
C ILE A 86 4.50 -3.45 -0.29
N LEU A 87 5.04 -4.08 0.75
CA LEU A 87 4.40 -4.20 2.05
C LEU A 87 5.20 -3.39 3.06
N ALA A 88 4.50 -2.58 3.85
CA ALA A 88 5.09 -1.78 4.90
C ALA A 88 4.32 -1.99 6.22
N PRO A 89 5.00 -1.82 7.37
CA PRO A 89 4.40 -2.07 8.68
C PRO A 89 3.35 -1.01 9.08
N THR A 90 3.46 0.22 8.56
CA THR A 90 2.55 1.33 8.88
C THR A 90 1.99 1.98 7.61
N ASN A 91 0.78 2.55 7.73
CA ASN A 91 0.15 3.28 6.63
C ASN A 91 0.96 4.50 6.23
N ASP A 92 1.58 5.21 7.17
CA ASP A 92 2.42 6.37 6.85
C ASP A 92 3.59 6.04 5.91
N ILE A 93 4.18 4.84 6.03
CA ILE A 93 5.23 4.40 5.11
C ILE A 93 4.62 4.01 3.76
N VAL A 94 3.44 3.37 3.76
CA VAL A 94 2.68 3.08 2.53
C VAL A 94 2.39 4.36 1.77
N ASP A 95 1.92 5.41 2.44
CA ASP A 95 1.57 6.70 1.84
C ASP A 95 2.82 7.37 1.23
N LYS A 96 3.95 7.34 1.94
CA LYS A 96 5.24 7.84 1.40
C LYS A 96 5.66 7.10 0.13
N VAL A 97 5.59 5.77 0.11
CA VAL A 97 5.92 4.97 -1.07
C VAL A 97 4.96 5.27 -2.21
N ASN A 98 3.66 5.31 -1.93
CA ASN A 98 2.63 5.57 -2.93
C ASN A 98 2.77 6.96 -3.55
N HIS A 99 3.02 7.99 -2.74
CA HIS A 99 3.29 9.34 -3.24
C HIS A 99 4.55 9.38 -4.10
N HIS A 100 5.64 8.74 -3.68
CA HIS A 100 6.90 8.71 -4.45
C HIS A 100 6.73 8.01 -5.80
N ILE A 101 5.99 6.90 -5.83
CA ILE A 101 5.61 6.22 -7.08
C ILE A 101 4.76 7.17 -7.93
N LEU A 102 3.70 7.75 -7.37
CA LEU A 102 2.79 8.62 -8.13
C LEU A 102 3.52 9.83 -8.74
N SER A 103 4.43 10.46 -7.98
CA SER A 103 5.22 11.60 -8.45
C SER A 103 6.21 11.25 -9.55
N SER A 104 6.74 10.02 -9.56
CA SER A 104 7.68 9.56 -10.59
C SER A 104 7.00 9.09 -11.88
N LEU A 105 5.74 8.66 -11.82
CA LEU A 105 5.00 8.21 -13.00
C LEU A 105 4.71 9.35 -13.98
N PRO A 106 4.78 9.10 -15.30
CA PRO A 106 4.35 10.08 -16.29
C PRO A 106 2.82 10.27 -16.25
N GLY A 107 2.35 11.36 -16.84
CA GLY A 107 0.93 11.70 -16.91
C GLY A 107 0.52 12.81 -15.94
N GLU A 108 -0.60 13.44 -16.25
CA GLU A 108 -1.16 14.53 -15.45
C GLU A 108 -1.78 13.98 -14.17
N SER A 109 -1.37 14.50 -13.02
CA SER A 109 -2.04 14.23 -11.76
C SER A 109 -3.23 15.14 -11.56
N ARG A 110 -4.27 14.59 -10.93
CA ARG A 110 -5.44 15.35 -10.49
C ARG A 110 -5.64 15.18 -9.01
N ARG A 111 -5.98 16.29 -8.36
CA ARG A 111 -6.25 16.35 -6.93
C ARG A 111 -7.74 16.47 -6.70
N TYR A 112 -8.24 15.61 -5.82
CA TYR A 112 -9.62 15.60 -5.36
C TYR A 112 -9.61 15.97 -3.88
N LEU A 113 -10.41 16.96 -3.52
CA LEU A 113 -10.56 17.44 -2.15
C LEU A 113 -11.88 16.93 -1.57
N SER A 114 -11.86 16.49 -0.30
CA SER A 114 -13.09 16.18 0.42
C SER A 114 -13.89 17.45 0.68
N TYR A 115 -15.21 17.27 0.81
CA TYR A 115 -16.13 18.30 1.24
C TYR A 115 -16.60 17.94 2.64
N ASP A 116 -15.92 18.49 3.65
CA ASP A 116 -16.19 18.21 5.06
C ASP A 116 -17.04 19.33 5.67
N GLN A 117 -18.19 18.97 6.22
CA GLN A 117 -19.09 19.90 6.89
C GLN A 117 -19.70 19.26 8.13
N ILE A 118 -19.83 20.06 9.19
CA ILE A 118 -20.54 19.64 10.40
C ILE A 118 -22.04 19.70 10.16
N LEU A 119 -22.72 18.62 10.50
CA LEU A 119 -24.17 18.59 10.49
C LEU A 119 -24.70 19.38 11.69
N PRO A 120 -25.54 20.41 11.49
CA PRO A 120 -26.13 21.15 12.60
C PRO A 120 -27.08 20.25 13.41
N SER A 121 -26.71 19.93 14.65
CA SER A 121 -27.56 19.14 15.56
C SER A 121 -28.42 20.00 16.51
N SER A 122 -28.26 21.33 16.49
CA SER A 122 -29.09 22.30 17.22
C SER A 122 -28.91 23.73 16.67
N ASN A 123 -29.74 24.66 17.12
CA ASN A 123 -29.95 26.02 16.57
C ASN A 123 -28.73 26.99 16.60
N ASN A 124 -27.53 26.53 16.92
CA ASN A 124 -26.32 27.38 17.10
C ASN A 124 -25.23 27.03 16.07
N VAL A 125 -25.57 27.09 14.79
CA VAL A 125 -24.66 26.72 13.68
C VAL A 125 -23.41 27.61 13.61
N ASP A 126 -23.57 28.89 13.93
CA ASP A 126 -22.49 29.89 13.87
C ASP A 126 -21.41 29.68 14.94
N ASP A 127 -21.76 29.08 16.09
CA ASP A 127 -20.80 28.81 17.18
C ASP A 127 -19.96 27.55 16.87
N LEU A 128 -20.56 26.58 16.18
CA LEU A 128 -19.89 25.34 15.78
C LEU A 128 -18.87 25.55 14.65
N SER A 129 -19.12 26.47 13.71
CA SER A 129 -18.17 26.78 12.64
C SER A 129 -16.91 27.48 13.15
N VAL A 130 -17.03 28.25 14.24
CA VAL A 130 -15.89 28.87 14.94
C VAL A 130 -15.11 27.82 15.74
N MET A 131 -15.80 26.88 16.38
CA MET A 131 -15.19 25.83 17.20
C MET A 131 -14.45 24.78 16.35
N TYR A 132 -14.90 24.56 15.12
CA TYR A 132 -14.37 23.54 14.20
C TYR A 132 -14.15 24.14 12.81
N PRO A 133 -13.05 24.88 12.61
CA PRO A 133 -12.73 25.47 11.32
C PRO A 133 -12.47 24.38 10.28
N THR A 134 -12.65 24.72 9.00
CA THR A 134 -12.45 23.79 7.88
C THR A 134 -11.04 23.20 7.87
N GLU A 135 -10.02 23.98 8.23
CA GLU A 135 -8.63 23.52 8.35
C GLU A 135 -8.48 22.40 9.38
N PHE A 136 -9.24 22.46 10.47
CA PHE A 136 -9.27 21.39 11.46
C PHE A 136 -9.95 20.15 10.89
N LEU A 137 -11.09 20.30 10.20
CA LEU A 137 -11.79 19.18 9.55
C LEU A 137 -10.90 18.49 8.51
N ASN A 138 -10.23 19.27 7.66
CA ASN A 138 -9.32 18.78 6.62
C ASN A 138 -8.08 18.08 7.19
N SER A 139 -7.74 18.33 8.46
CA SER A 139 -6.62 17.68 9.16
C SER A 139 -6.99 16.32 9.76
N LEU A 140 -8.28 15.98 9.81
CA LEU A 140 -8.74 14.72 10.38
C LEU A 140 -8.39 13.55 9.47
N ASN A 141 -7.75 12.52 10.04
CA ASN A 141 -7.43 11.28 9.34
C ASN A 141 -8.02 10.09 10.10
N PHE A 142 -8.85 9.30 9.41
CA PHE A 142 -9.57 8.18 10.00
C PHE A 142 -9.31 6.88 9.22
N PRO A 143 -9.15 5.74 9.92
CA PRO A 143 -8.99 4.46 9.24
C PRO A 143 -10.26 4.10 8.44
N GLY A 144 -10.07 3.70 7.17
CA GLY A 144 -11.17 3.29 6.29
C GLY A 144 -11.86 4.43 5.54
N ILE A 145 -11.31 5.63 5.61
CA ILE A 145 -11.72 6.81 4.84
C ILE A 145 -10.45 7.37 4.18
N PRO A 146 -10.52 7.84 2.93
CA PRO A 146 -9.40 8.58 2.37
C PRO A 146 -9.11 9.88 3.13
N SER A 147 -7.88 10.35 3.02
CA SER A 147 -7.49 11.70 3.48
C SER A 147 -8.27 12.79 2.75
N HIS A 148 -8.28 14.00 3.32
CA HIS A 148 -8.92 15.18 2.73
C HIS A 148 -8.50 15.41 1.27
N GLU A 149 -7.20 15.27 0.98
CA GLU A 149 -6.67 15.38 -0.37
C GLU A 149 -6.25 14.00 -0.88
N ILE A 150 -6.69 13.68 -2.10
CA ILE A 150 -6.21 12.51 -2.84
C ILE A 150 -5.69 12.96 -4.20
N GLU A 151 -4.45 12.60 -4.51
CA GLU A 151 -3.87 12.79 -5.84
C GLU A 151 -3.93 11.47 -6.62
N LEU A 152 -4.39 11.53 -7.87
CA LEU A 152 -4.59 10.38 -8.74
C LEU A 152 -4.08 10.64 -10.16
N LYS A 153 -3.74 9.57 -10.88
CA LYS A 153 -3.37 9.58 -12.31
C LYS A 153 -4.15 8.50 -13.05
N GLU A 154 -4.38 8.69 -14.34
CA GLU A 154 -4.97 7.63 -15.16
C GLU A 154 -4.01 6.43 -15.32
N GLY A 155 -4.58 5.22 -15.39
CA GLY A 155 -3.83 3.97 -15.55
C GLY A 155 -3.31 3.34 -14.25
N ILE A 156 -3.29 4.08 -13.14
CA ILE A 156 -2.80 3.53 -11.86
C ILE A 156 -3.86 2.63 -11.21
N PRO A 157 -3.44 1.56 -10.51
CA PRO A 157 -4.35 0.79 -9.68
C PRO A 157 -4.76 1.62 -8.46
N ILE A 158 -5.95 1.38 -7.91
CA ILE A 158 -6.42 1.90 -6.61
C ILE A 158 -7.14 0.79 -5.85
N ILE A 159 -7.41 0.98 -4.56
CA ILE A 159 -8.27 0.08 -3.80
C ILE A 159 -9.48 0.82 -3.27
N LEU A 160 -10.60 0.12 -3.31
CA LEU A 160 -11.83 0.58 -2.71
C LEU A 160 -11.80 0.37 -1.19
N LEU A 161 -11.97 1.43 -0.41
CA LEU A 161 -11.96 1.37 1.06
C LEU A 161 -13.34 1.07 1.69
N ARG A 162 -14.41 1.13 0.90
CA ARG A 162 -15.80 0.97 1.38
C ARG A 162 -16.62 0.01 0.50
N ASN A 163 -17.68 -0.55 1.06
CA ASN A 163 -18.59 -1.40 0.30
C ASN A 163 -19.56 -0.54 -0.51
N LEU A 164 -19.45 -0.56 -1.84
CA LEU A 164 -20.36 0.16 -2.74
C LEU A 164 -21.45 -0.76 -3.29
N ASN A 165 -21.07 -1.92 -3.82
CA ASN A 165 -22.00 -2.88 -4.40
C ASN A 165 -21.47 -4.31 -4.28
N ARG A 166 -21.93 -5.01 -3.25
CA ARG A 166 -21.50 -6.40 -2.95
C ARG A 166 -21.85 -7.38 -4.07
N ALA A 167 -23.01 -7.21 -4.71
CA ALA A 167 -23.46 -8.11 -5.78
C ALA A 167 -22.56 -8.02 -7.02
N LYS A 168 -21.95 -6.85 -7.27
CA LYS A 168 -21.00 -6.63 -8.37
C LYS A 168 -19.53 -6.79 -7.96
N GLY A 169 -19.26 -7.22 -6.72
CA GLY A 169 -17.90 -7.38 -6.20
C GLY A 169 -17.19 -6.06 -5.87
N LEU A 170 -17.89 -4.93 -5.78
CA LEU A 170 -17.35 -3.63 -5.38
C LEU A 170 -17.40 -3.49 -3.85
N CYS A 171 -16.51 -4.23 -3.19
CA CYS A 171 -16.37 -4.30 -1.74
C CYS A 171 -15.06 -3.65 -1.27
N ASN A 172 -14.94 -3.40 0.04
CA ASN A 172 -13.66 -3.00 0.63
C ASN A 172 -12.54 -4.00 0.25
N GLY A 173 -11.39 -3.49 -0.18
CA GLY A 173 -10.24 -4.25 -0.65
C GLY A 173 -10.25 -4.57 -2.14
N THR A 174 -11.29 -4.17 -2.89
CA THR A 174 -11.35 -4.41 -4.33
C THR A 174 -10.36 -3.51 -5.06
N ARG A 175 -9.45 -4.11 -5.83
CA ARG A 175 -8.52 -3.38 -6.68
C ARG A 175 -9.22 -2.94 -7.97
N LEU A 176 -9.10 -1.66 -8.28
CA LEU A 176 -9.62 -1.04 -9.49
C LEU A 176 -8.46 -0.40 -10.26
N ILE A 177 -8.68 -0.10 -11.53
CA ILE A 177 -7.75 0.70 -12.35
C ILE A 177 -8.49 1.93 -12.80
N ILE A 178 -7.87 3.09 -12.60
CA ILE A 178 -8.41 4.37 -13.09
C ILE A 178 -8.30 4.38 -14.61
N THR A 179 -9.42 4.53 -15.29
CA THR A 179 -9.47 4.66 -16.75
C THR A 179 -9.70 6.09 -17.19
N HIS A 180 -10.38 6.89 -16.37
CA HIS A 180 -10.59 8.30 -16.66
C HIS A 180 -10.83 9.09 -15.37
N LEU A 181 -10.31 10.31 -15.34
CA LEU A 181 -10.50 11.27 -14.24
C LEU A 181 -11.29 12.47 -14.75
N GLU A 182 -12.50 12.70 -14.23
CA GLU A 182 -13.29 13.88 -14.58
C GLU A 182 -12.81 15.12 -13.82
N GLU A 183 -12.92 16.29 -14.45
CA GLU A 183 -12.42 17.56 -13.91
C GLU A 183 -13.43 18.30 -13.02
N MET A 184 -14.72 18.21 -13.33
CA MET A 184 -15.73 19.09 -12.70
C MET A 184 -16.54 18.45 -11.57
N ASP A 185 -16.73 17.13 -11.57
CA ASP A 185 -17.75 16.49 -10.72
C ASP A 185 -17.18 15.48 -9.70
N ASN A 186 -15.89 15.53 -9.37
CA ASN A 186 -15.24 14.56 -8.48
C ASN A 186 -15.51 13.08 -8.85
N HIS A 187 -15.79 12.81 -10.12
CA HIS A 187 -16.07 11.47 -10.62
C HIS A 187 -14.79 10.80 -11.13
N ILE A 188 -14.61 9.56 -10.69
CA ILE A 188 -13.50 8.71 -11.08
C ILE A 188 -14.08 7.50 -11.80
N HIS A 189 -13.70 7.32 -13.05
CA HIS A 189 -14.04 6.12 -13.81
C HIS A 189 -12.95 5.09 -13.59
N ALA A 190 -13.35 3.92 -13.09
CA ALA A 190 -12.43 2.82 -12.85
C ALA A 190 -13.07 1.47 -13.16
N ILE A 191 -12.23 0.51 -13.57
CA ILE A 191 -12.67 -0.84 -13.94
C ILE A 191 -12.11 -1.89 -13.00
N ILE A 192 -12.87 -2.98 -12.81
CA ILE A 192 -12.35 -4.22 -12.22
C ILE A 192 -11.62 -4.99 -13.33
N PRO A 193 -10.31 -5.26 -13.20
CA PRO A 193 -9.59 -6.07 -14.18
C PRO A 193 -10.16 -7.51 -14.23
N LYS A 194 -10.59 -7.95 -15.43
CA LYS A 194 -11.48 -9.12 -15.66
C LYS A 194 -10.92 -10.52 -15.30
N GLU A 195 -9.75 -10.65 -14.68
CA GLU A 195 -9.13 -11.97 -14.41
C GLU A 195 -8.47 -12.09 -13.00
N LEU A 196 -8.97 -11.41 -11.97
CA LEU A 196 -8.33 -11.44 -10.65
C LEU A 196 -8.98 -12.41 -9.65
N THR A 197 -8.38 -13.60 -9.53
CA THR A 197 -8.44 -14.42 -8.31
C THR A 197 -7.03 -14.60 -7.76
N VAL A 198 -6.49 -13.58 -7.10
CA VAL A 198 -5.44 -13.76 -6.10
C VAL A 198 -5.68 -12.73 -5.00
N LYS A 199 -6.00 -13.21 -3.79
CA LYS A 199 -6.16 -12.37 -2.60
C LYS A 199 -4.79 -12.06 -2.02
N PHE A 200 -4.31 -10.83 -2.19
CA PHE A 200 -3.31 -10.24 -1.29
C PHE A 200 -3.62 -8.76 -1.08
N ARG A 201 -3.48 -8.31 0.17
CA ARG A 201 -3.70 -6.93 0.61
C ARG A 201 -2.44 -6.14 0.24
N ALA A 202 -2.55 -5.21 -0.69
CA ALA A 202 -1.51 -4.21 -0.96
C ALA A 202 -2.25 -2.93 -1.36
N LEU A 203 -2.32 -2.02 -0.39
CA LEU A 203 -2.95 -0.69 -0.39
C LEU A 203 -2.47 0.10 -1.62
N LEU A 204 -3.31 0.79 -2.36
CA LEU A 204 -3.79 2.14 -2.00
C LEU A 204 -4.98 2.21 -1.04
#